data_AF-A0AAD4ICM3-F1
#
_entry.id   AF-A0AAD4ICM3-F1
#
_cell.length_a   1.000
_cell.length_b   1.000
_cell.length_c   1.000
_cell.angle_alpha   90.00
_cell.angle_beta   90.00
_cell.angle_gamma   90.00
#
_symmetry.space_group_name_H-M   'P 1'
#
loop_
_entity.id
_entity.type
_entity.pdbx_description
1 polymer ?
#
loop_
_entity_poly.entity_id
_entity_poly.type
_entity_poly.pdbx_seq_one_letter_code
_entity_poly.pdbx_strand_id
1 'polypeptide(L)'
;MLNASGKTASCFAYNLRHRRPVEHQPSRIIGVGSEASVNVIKRTGWYDNTVLYNDFDDTAMVIKNSNAKRIVVFDFGARPRANANWHSALSSLSPTVSFTLVTVGGEVTPQDPEKAAQRLANRASLNIVNASLLQERGIEDAEETYFDDLFAAFEAFWRQARNVEMLKLKWSEGLEDWKRGWEMLCRDEVGADVGLVYSV
;
A
#
# COMPACT_ATOMS: atom_id res chain seq x y z
N MET A 1 -8.46 -9.63 -0.99
CA MET A 1 -7.76 -8.51 -0.34
C MET A 1 -7.81 -7.30 -1.26
N LEU A 2 -8.05 -6.10 -0.73
CA LEU A 2 -8.01 -4.84 -1.47
C LEU A 2 -6.84 -3.98 -0.97
N ASN A 3 -6.09 -3.30 -1.84
CA ASN A 3 -4.99 -2.44 -1.43
C ASN A 3 -4.94 -1.09 -2.19
N ALA A 4 -4.82 0.00 -1.44
CA ALA A 4 -4.81 1.37 -1.94
C ALA A 4 -3.38 1.96 -1.88
N SER A 5 -2.99 2.80 -2.85
CA SER A 5 -1.66 3.45 -3.03
C SER A 5 -0.63 2.65 -3.84
N GLY A 6 -0.32 3.12 -5.05
CA GLY A 6 0.40 2.34 -6.07
C GLY A 6 1.70 1.67 -5.61
N LYS A 7 2.62 2.39 -4.95
CA LYS A 7 3.97 1.85 -4.66
C LYS A 7 4.00 0.89 -3.48
N THR A 8 3.59 1.37 -2.31
CA THR A 8 3.59 0.57 -1.06
C THR A 8 2.64 -0.61 -1.19
N ALA A 9 1.44 -0.39 -1.74
CA ALA A 9 0.48 -1.46 -1.93
C ALA A 9 0.98 -2.53 -2.89
N SER A 10 1.65 -2.16 -3.98
CA SER A 10 2.16 -3.15 -4.93
C SER A 10 3.36 -3.93 -4.38
N CYS A 11 4.24 -3.29 -3.60
CA CYS A 11 5.27 -4.04 -2.86
C CYS A 11 4.62 -5.04 -1.89
N PHE A 12 3.57 -4.64 -1.19
CA PHE A 12 2.81 -5.56 -0.34
C PHE A 12 2.16 -6.71 -1.14
N ALA A 13 1.50 -6.40 -2.26
CA ALA A 13 0.91 -7.42 -3.14
C ALA A 13 1.95 -8.41 -3.68
N TYR A 14 3.11 -7.91 -4.09
CA TYR A 14 4.24 -8.74 -4.50
C TYR A 14 4.63 -9.72 -3.40
N ASN A 15 4.79 -9.24 -2.17
CA ASN A 15 5.14 -10.09 -1.03
C ASN A 15 4.07 -11.15 -0.72
N LEU A 16 2.79 -10.80 -0.84
CA LEU A 16 1.70 -11.77 -0.64
C LEU A 16 1.70 -12.89 -1.68
N ARG A 17 2.10 -12.61 -2.92
CA ARG A 17 2.14 -13.59 -4.00
C ARG A 17 3.41 -14.42 -4.03
N HIS A 18 4.54 -13.85 -3.68
CA HIS A 18 5.84 -14.47 -3.93
C HIS A 18 6.59 -14.87 -2.65
N ARG A 19 6.22 -14.30 -1.50
CA ARG A 19 6.96 -14.47 -0.24
C ARG A 19 6.13 -15.12 0.87
N ARG A 20 4.86 -15.46 0.62
CA ARG A 20 4.04 -16.26 1.54
C ARG A 20 3.96 -17.73 1.07
N PRO A 21 3.94 -18.69 2.01
CA PRO A 21 3.56 -20.07 1.71
C PRO A 21 2.22 -20.11 0.96
N VAL A 22 2.10 -21.00 -0.02
CA VAL A 22 0.96 -21.04 -0.96
C VAL A 22 -0.37 -21.16 -0.23
N GLU A 23 -0.43 -22.00 0.80
CA GLU A 23 -1.57 -22.23 1.69
C GLU A 23 -1.97 -20.99 2.51
N HIS A 24 -1.07 -20.03 2.67
CA HIS A 24 -1.29 -18.76 3.38
C HIS A 24 -1.51 -17.57 2.44
N GLN A 25 -1.54 -17.80 1.13
CA GLN A 25 -1.82 -16.73 0.17
C GLN A 25 -3.32 -16.41 0.11
N PRO A 26 -3.68 -15.14 -0.10
CA PRO A 26 -5.07 -14.80 -0.38
C PRO A 26 -5.51 -15.46 -1.70
N SER A 27 -6.75 -15.96 -1.72
CA SER A 27 -7.36 -16.51 -2.95
C SER A 27 -7.46 -15.46 -4.06
N ARG A 28 -7.63 -14.18 -3.69
CA ARG A 28 -7.69 -13.05 -4.61
C ARG A 28 -7.11 -11.77 -4.02
N ILE A 29 -6.35 -11.05 -4.82
CA ILE A 29 -5.78 -9.73 -4.57
C ILE A 29 -6.31 -8.77 -5.62
N ILE A 30 -6.97 -7.71 -5.16
CA ILE A 30 -7.57 -6.67 -5.98
C ILE A 30 -6.80 -5.38 -5.72
N GLY A 31 -6.20 -4.84 -6.78
CA GLY A 31 -5.49 -3.56 -6.76
C GLY A 31 -6.46 -2.40 -6.87
N VAL A 32 -6.35 -1.40 -6.01
CA VAL A 32 -7.15 -0.17 -6.11
C VAL A 32 -6.26 0.99 -6.53
N GLY A 33 -6.58 1.59 -7.67
CA GLY A 33 -5.81 2.67 -8.27
C GLY A 33 -6.65 3.91 -8.61
N SER A 34 -5.96 5.00 -8.95
CA SER A 34 -6.57 6.11 -9.69
C SER A 34 -6.45 5.85 -11.19
N GLU A 35 -7.11 6.66 -12.02
CA GLU A 35 -6.95 6.59 -13.48
C GLU A 35 -5.47 6.68 -13.91
N ALA A 36 -4.69 7.50 -13.20
CA ALA A 36 -3.27 7.68 -13.48
C ALA A 36 -2.41 6.44 -13.16
N SER A 37 -2.84 5.57 -12.21
CA SER A 37 -2.01 4.45 -11.72
C SER A 37 -2.57 3.07 -12.01
N VAL A 38 -3.87 2.93 -12.31
CA VAL A 38 -4.53 1.62 -12.47
C VAL A 38 -3.90 0.76 -13.56
N ASN A 39 -3.51 1.36 -14.68
CA ASN A 39 -2.86 0.64 -15.78
C ASN A 39 -1.47 0.13 -15.39
N VAL A 40 -0.73 0.92 -14.62
CA VAL A 40 0.59 0.51 -14.11
C VAL A 40 0.45 -0.66 -13.15
N ILE A 41 -0.49 -0.56 -12.19
CA ILE A 41 -0.81 -1.63 -11.24
C ILE A 41 -1.18 -2.90 -11.99
N LYS A 42 -2.01 -2.82 -13.03
CA LYS A 42 -2.44 -3.97 -13.84
C LYS A 42 -1.26 -4.66 -14.53
N ARG A 43 -0.30 -3.88 -15.08
CA ARG A 43 0.88 -4.44 -15.76
C ARG A 43 1.81 -5.22 -14.84
N THR A 44 1.77 -4.98 -13.53
CA THR A 44 2.63 -5.73 -12.58
C THR A 44 2.33 -7.23 -12.57
N GLY A 45 1.10 -7.65 -12.89
CA GLY A 45 0.68 -9.05 -12.80
C GLY A 45 0.57 -9.60 -11.38
N TRP A 46 0.71 -8.77 -10.34
CA TRP A 46 0.62 -9.19 -8.93
C TRP A 46 -0.83 -9.22 -8.40
N TYR A 47 -1.76 -8.80 -9.23
CA TYR A 47 -3.17 -8.60 -8.92
C TYR A 47 -4.01 -9.47 -9.83
N ASP A 48 -5.04 -10.12 -9.29
CA ASP A 48 -6.01 -10.84 -10.12
C ASP A 48 -6.94 -9.84 -10.83
N ASN A 49 -7.20 -8.71 -10.17
CA ASN A 49 -8.03 -7.62 -10.69
C ASN A 49 -7.51 -6.27 -10.24
N THR A 50 -7.84 -5.25 -11.02
CA THR A 50 -7.54 -3.86 -10.70
C THR A 50 -8.80 -3.03 -10.92
N VAL A 51 -9.13 -2.19 -9.94
CA VAL A 51 -10.34 -1.35 -9.94
C VAL A 51 -9.96 0.09 -9.61
N LEU A 52 -10.83 1.03 -9.99
CA LEU A 52 -10.67 2.42 -9.61
C LEU A 52 -11.19 2.66 -8.19
N TYR A 53 -10.72 3.73 -7.56
CA TYR A 53 -11.22 4.16 -6.25
C TYR A 53 -12.73 4.41 -6.20
N ASN A 54 -13.36 4.68 -7.35
CA ASN A 54 -14.79 4.97 -7.45
C ASN A 54 -15.64 3.73 -7.77
N ASP A 55 -15.04 2.56 -8.00
CA ASP A 55 -15.75 1.34 -8.40
C ASP A 55 -16.20 0.50 -7.18
N PHE A 56 -16.49 1.16 -6.04
CA PHE A 56 -16.67 0.47 -4.76
C PHE A 56 -17.90 -0.44 -4.73
N ASP A 57 -19.03 0.00 -5.29
CA ASP A 57 -20.27 -0.78 -5.33
C ASP A 57 -20.16 -1.98 -6.28
N ASP A 58 -19.63 -1.77 -7.48
CA ASP A 58 -19.40 -2.83 -8.46
C ASP A 58 -18.43 -3.87 -7.92
N THR A 59 -17.36 -3.43 -7.26
CA THR A 59 -16.40 -4.32 -6.61
C THR A 59 -17.05 -5.11 -5.47
N ALA A 60 -17.90 -4.47 -4.65
CA ALA A 60 -18.63 -5.16 -3.60
C ALA A 60 -19.58 -6.23 -4.16
N MET A 61 -20.27 -5.96 -5.28
CA MET A 61 -21.10 -6.95 -5.96
C MET A 61 -20.28 -8.13 -6.51
N VAL A 62 -19.13 -7.86 -7.14
CA VAL A 62 -18.23 -8.92 -7.61
C VAL A 62 -17.77 -9.81 -6.46
N ILE A 63 -17.42 -9.23 -5.31
CA ILE A 63 -16.99 -9.98 -4.12
C ILE A 63 -18.13 -10.80 -3.53
N LYS A 64 -19.33 -10.23 -3.43
CA LYS A 64 -20.53 -10.92 -2.94
C LYS A 64 -20.78 -12.21 -3.74
N ASN A 65 -20.49 -12.18 -5.03
CA ASN A 65 -20.66 -13.31 -5.94
C ASN A 65 -19.43 -14.24 -6.03
N SER A 66 -18.31 -13.94 -5.37
CA SER A 66 -17.03 -14.65 -5.57
C SER A 66 -16.73 -15.78 -4.57
N ASN A 67 -17.73 -16.34 -3.89
CA ASN A 67 -17.55 -17.35 -2.82
C ASN A 67 -16.52 -16.94 -1.74
N ALA A 68 -16.27 -15.63 -1.58
CA ALA A 68 -15.29 -15.14 -0.63
C ALA A 68 -15.80 -15.34 0.80
N LYS A 69 -14.96 -15.86 1.68
CA LYS A 69 -15.30 -16.04 3.11
C LYS A 69 -14.95 -14.81 3.96
N ARG A 70 -13.96 -14.05 3.52
CA ARG A 70 -13.43 -12.87 4.22
C ARG A 70 -12.88 -11.86 3.24
N ILE A 71 -13.04 -10.59 3.58
CA ILE A 71 -12.47 -9.43 2.92
C ILE A 71 -11.57 -8.73 3.93
N VAL A 72 -10.34 -8.45 3.51
CA VAL A 72 -9.42 -7.56 4.22
C VAL A 72 -9.03 -6.45 3.25
N VAL A 73 -9.29 -5.21 3.65
CA VAL A 73 -8.81 -4.01 2.95
C VAL A 73 -7.60 -3.49 3.70
N PHE A 74 -6.50 -3.31 2.98
CA PHE A 74 -5.31 -2.60 3.47
C PHE A 74 -5.26 -1.23 2.81
N ASP A 75 -5.46 -0.20 3.62
CA ASP A 75 -5.35 1.17 3.18
C ASP A 75 -3.94 1.71 3.45
N PHE A 76 -3.18 2.06 2.41
CA PHE A 76 -1.87 2.69 2.54
C PHE A 76 -1.94 4.20 2.26
N GLY A 77 -2.81 4.91 2.98
CA GLY A 77 -2.97 6.36 2.87
C GLY A 77 -3.76 6.79 1.64
N ALA A 78 -4.91 6.16 1.40
CA ALA A 78 -5.84 6.55 0.36
C ALA A 78 -6.33 7.99 0.56
N ARG A 79 -6.82 8.58 -0.54
CA ARG A 79 -7.38 9.94 -0.56
C ARG A 79 -8.58 10.05 0.40
N PRO A 80 -8.94 11.28 0.83
CA PRO A 80 -10.08 11.50 1.69
C PRO A 80 -11.34 10.85 1.12
N ARG A 81 -12.17 10.28 2.00
CA ARG A 81 -13.43 9.56 1.69
C ARG A 81 -13.28 8.20 1.01
N ALA A 82 -12.14 7.87 0.38
CA ALA A 82 -11.95 6.56 -0.25
C ALA A 82 -12.15 5.42 0.77
N ASN A 83 -11.55 5.54 1.95
CA ASN A 83 -11.74 4.56 3.04
C ASN A 83 -13.19 4.45 3.51
N ALA A 84 -13.88 5.59 3.68
CA ALA A 84 -15.25 5.60 4.13
C ALA A 84 -16.17 4.91 3.11
N ASN A 85 -15.94 5.15 1.82
CA ASN A 85 -16.69 4.53 0.73
C ASN A 85 -16.44 3.02 0.67
N TRP A 86 -15.18 2.59 0.70
CA TRP A 86 -14.83 1.16 0.75
C TRP A 86 -15.38 0.48 2.00
N HIS A 87 -15.27 1.12 3.16
CA HIS A 87 -15.82 0.61 4.40
C HIS A 87 -17.33 0.44 4.30
N SER A 88 -18.06 1.45 3.83
CA SER A 88 -19.51 1.43 3.67
C SER A 88 -19.97 0.34 2.69
N ALA A 89 -19.35 0.27 1.51
CA ALA A 89 -19.71 -0.70 0.48
C ALA A 89 -19.47 -2.15 0.96
N LEU A 90 -18.33 -2.40 1.61
CA LEU A 90 -17.93 -3.77 1.98
C LEU A 90 -18.52 -4.23 3.32
N SER A 91 -18.75 -3.33 4.27
CA SER A 91 -19.44 -3.69 5.53
C SER A 91 -20.88 -4.12 5.28
N SER A 92 -21.52 -3.60 4.22
CA SER A 92 -22.87 -3.99 3.81
C SER A 92 -23.00 -5.46 3.40
N LEU A 93 -21.86 -6.13 3.12
CA LEU A 93 -21.82 -7.56 2.79
C LEU A 93 -21.87 -8.47 4.02
N SER A 94 -21.75 -7.89 5.22
CA SER A 94 -21.89 -8.61 6.49
C SER A 94 -23.36 -8.99 6.74
N PRO A 95 -23.65 -10.20 7.29
CA PRO A 95 -22.71 -11.19 7.80
C PRO A 95 -22.22 -12.20 6.75
N THR A 96 -22.69 -12.11 5.50
CA THR A 96 -22.38 -13.10 4.45
C THR A 96 -20.88 -13.21 4.17
N VAL A 97 -20.19 -12.07 4.12
CA VAL A 97 -18.73 -12.02 3.97
C VAL A 97 -18.14 -11.14 5.06
N SER A 98 -17.32 -11.74 5.92
CA SER A 98 -16.66 -10.99 7.00
C SER A 98 -15.73 -9.91 6.42
N PHE A 99 -15.77 -8.70 6.99
CA PHE A 99 -15.01 -7.55 6.51
C PHE A 99 -14.09 -7.00 7.59
N THR A 100 -12.86 -6.66 7.22
CA THR A 100 -11.89 -5.97 8.07
C THR A 100 -11.16 -4.88 7.28
N LEU A 101 -11.13 -3.67 7.82
CA LEU A 101 -10.29 -2.58 7.33
C LEU A 101 -9.04 -2.48 8.21
N VAL A 102 -7.87 -2.42 7.57
CA VAL A 102 -6.57 -2.21 8.19
C VAL A 102 -5.94 -0.98 7.55
N THR A 103 -5.68 0.05 8.35
CA THR A 103 -5.00 1.27 7.91
C THR A 103 -3.51 1.14 8.19
N VAL A 104 -2.70 1.38 7.17
CA VAL A 104 -1.23 1.36 7.20
C VAL A 104 -0.75 2.78 6.95
N GLY A 105 -0.33 3.46 8.01
CA GLY A 105 0.04 4.87 7.94
C GLY A 105 -1.18 5.79 7.74
N GLY A 106 -1.01 6.86 6.98
CA GLY A 106 -2.06 7.83 6.67
C GLY A 106 -1.68 8.73 5.51
N GLU A 107 -2.66 9.46 4.98
CA GLU A 107 -2.42 10.46 3.95
C GLU A 107 -1.48 11.56 4.48
N VAL A 108 -0.41 11.83 3.73
CA VAL A 108 0.55 12.90 4.05
C VAL A 108 0.05 14.20 3.44
N THR A 109 -0.81 14.90 4.18
CA THR A 109 -1.21 16.27 3.85
C THR A 109 -0.96 17.19 5.04
N PRO A 110 -0.81 18.51 4.81
CA PRO A 110 -0.90 19.50 5.88
C PRO A 110 -2.18 19.23 6.69
N GLN A 111 -2.02 19.12 8.01
CA GLN A 111 -3.13 18.91 8.93
C GLN A 111 -3.37 20.17 9.72
N ASP A 112 -4.64 20.55 9.82
CA ASP A 112 -5.09 21.47 10.84
C ASP A 112 -4.99 20.77 12.23
N PRO A 113 -4.46 21.42 13.27
CA PRO A 113 -4.28 20.82 14.58
C PRO A 113 -5.56 20.24 15.20
N GLU A 114 -6.71 20.88 15.02
CA GLU A 114 -7.99 20.38 15.54
C GLU A 114 -8.41 19.11 14.81
N LYS A 115 -8.26 19.08 13.48
CA LYS A 115 -8.51 17.87 12.68
C LYS A 115 -7.56 16.74 13.02
N ALA A 116 -6.30 17.05 13.33
CA ALA A 116 -5.32 16.06 13.79
C ALA A 116 -5.73 15.46 15.14
N ALA A 117 -6.16 16.30 16.09
CA ALA A 117 -6.66 15.85 17.39
C ALA A 117 -7.90 14.96 17.27
N GLN A 118 -8.86 15.34 16.41
CA GLN A 118 -10.06 14.52 16.14
C GLN A 118 -9.71 13.16 15.55
N ARG A 119 -8.76 13.09 14.61
CA ARG A 119 -8.27 11.80 14.08
C ARG A 119 -7.59 10.96 15.15
N LEU A 120 -6.81 11.59 16.03
CA LEU A 120 -6.14 10.91 17.13
C LEU A 120 -7.16 10.33 18.13
N ALA A 121 -8.23 11.06 18.44
CA ALA A 121 -9.30 10.60 19.31
C ALA A 121 -10.06 9.40 18.72
N ASN A 122 -10.24 9.38 17.40
CA ASN A 122 -10.88 8.28 16.68
C ASN A 122 -9.93 7.11 16.37
N ARG A 123 -8.68 7.17 16.82
CA ARG A 123 -7.66 6.16 16.49
C ARG A 123 -7.99 4.79 17.10
N ALA A 124 -8.64 4.76 18.26
CA ALA A 124 -8.98 3.53 18.98
C ALA A 124 -10.02 2.66 18.25
N SER A 125 -10.79 3.21 17.31
CA SER A 125 -11.76 2.46 16.51
C SER A 125 -11.18 1.93 15.19
N LEU A 126 -9.89 2.17 14.92
CA LEU A 126 -9.23 1.78 13.69
C LEU A 126 -8.19 0.68 13.95
N ASN A 127 -8.12 -0.32 13.07
CA ASN A 127 -6.99 -1.24 13.04
C ASN A 127 -5.82 -0.54 12.34
N ILE A 128 -4.89 0.03 13.11
CA ILE A 128 -3.74 0.74 12.57
C ILE A 128 -2.48 -0.09 12.73
N VAL A 129 -1.75 -0.26 11.64
CA VAL A 129 -0.44 -0.89 11.62
C VAL A 129 0.64 0.18 11.60
N ASN A 130 1.61 0.04 12.51
CA ASN A 130 2.85 0.82 12.49
C ASN A 130 3.94 0.00 11.79
N ALA A 131 4.37 0.46 10.61
CA ALA A 131 5.39 -0.23 9.83
C ALA A 131 6.76 -0.28 10.54
N SER A 132 7.11 0.74 11.35
CA SER A 132 8.36 0.75 12.11
C SER A 132 8.40 -0.37 13.14
N LEU A 133 7.29 -0.61 13.85
CA LEU A 133 7.19 -1.72 14.82
C LEU A 133 7.30 -3.09 14.12
N LEU A 134 6.78 -3.22 12.89
CA LEU A 134 6.94 -4.46 12.12
C LEU A 134 8.39 -4.67 11.67
N GLN A 135 9.11 -3.59 11.35
CA GLN A 135 10.53 -3.66 11.01
C GLN A 135 11.36 -4.04 12.24
N GLU A 136 11.15 -3.37 13.37
CA GLU A 136 11.81 -3.72 14.65
C GLU A 136 11.59 -5.19 14.98
N ARG A 137 10.34 -5.66 14.88
CA ARG A 137 10.04 -7.07 15.10
C ARG A 137 10.72 -8.00 14.10
N GLY A 138 10.79 -7.61 12.83
CA GLY A 138 11.52 -8.36 11.82
C GLY A 138 13.02 -8.46 12.12
N ILE A 139 13.63 -7.39 12.62
CA ILE A 139 15.03 -7.37 13.07
C ILE A 139 15.20 -8.31 14.27
N GLU A 140 14.28 -8.30 15.23
CA GLU A 140 14.31 -9.24 16.36
C GLU A 140 14.20 -10.70 15.92
N ASP A 141 13.32 -11.00 14.96
CA ASP A 141 13.04 -12.38 14.54
C ASP A 141 14.11 -12.95 13.58
N ALA A 142 14.73 -12.12 12.74
CA ALA A 142 15.74 -12.54 11.76
C ALA A 142 17.18 -12.16 12.13
N GLU A 143 17.36 -11.38 13.19
CA GLU A 143 18.65 -10.95 13.75
C GLU A 143 19.62 -10.47 12.65
N GLU A 144 20.77 -11.12 12.52
CA GLU A 144 21.86 -10.73 11.63
C GLU A 144 21.49 -10.81 10.14
N THR A 145 20.54 -11.67 9.74
CA THR A 145 20.18 -11.85 8.32
C THR A 145 19.11 -10.88 7.86
N TYR A 146 18.49 -10.09 8.76
CA TYR A 146 17.36 -9.25 8.44
C TYR A 146 17.61 -8.33 7.24
N PHE A 147 18.74 -7.61 7.25
CA PHE A 147 19.04 -6.64 6.19
C PHE A 147 19.43 -7.34 4.89
N ASP A 148 20.17 -8.45 4.95
CA ASP A 148 20.53 -9.23 3.76
C ASP A 148 19.27 -9.78 3.07
N ASP A 149 18.34 -10.34 3.85
CA ASP A 149 17.06 -10.85 3.36
C ASP A 149 16.18 -9.71 2.81
N LEU A 150 16.16 -8.56 3.49
CA LEU A 150 15.44 -7.37 3.03
C LEU A 150 15.98 -6.87 1.68
N PHE A 151 17.30 -6.76 1.53
CA PHE A 151 17.92 -6.30 0.28
C PHE A 151 17.73 -7.33 -0.85
N ALA A 152 17.87 -8.62 -0.58
CA ALA A 152 17.60 -9.67 -1.56
C ALA A 152 16.12 -9.66 -1.99
N ALA A 153 15.19 -9.43 -1.06
CA ALA A 153 13.77 -9.30 -1.35
C ALA A 153 13.48 -8.05 -2.19
N PHE A 154 14.10 -6.92 -1.84
CA PHE A 154 13.99 -5.66 -2.58
C PHE A 154 14.51 -5.81 -4.01
N GLU A 155 15.69 -6.39 -4.23
CA GLU A 155 16.26 -6.59 -5.57
C GLU A 155 15.36 -7.47 -6.45
N ALA A 156 14.79 -8.53 -5.88
CA ALA A 156 13.86 -9.39 -6.60
C ALA A 156 12.58 -8.63 -7.02
N PHE A 157 12.02 -7.82 -6.12
CA PHE A 157 10.89 -6.94 -6.41
C PHE A 157 11.25 -5.90 -7.48
N TRP A 158 12.37 -5.20 -7.28
CA TRP A 158 12.84 -4.11 -8.13
C TRP A 158 13.05 -4.57 -9.57
N ARG A 159 13.64 -5.76 -9.77
CA ARG A 159 13.82 -6.36 -11.09
C ARG A 159 12.51 -6.52 -11.85
N GLN A 160 11.40 -6.82 -11.18
CA GLN A 160 10.09 -6.93 -11.83
C GLN A 160 9.43 -5.55 -11.97
N ALA A 161 9.48 -4.72 -10.93
CA ALA A 161 8.88 -3.38 -10.92
C ALA A 161 9.44 -2.49 -12.04
N ARG A 162 10.76 -2.56 -12.29
CA ARG A 162 11.41 -1.80 -13.37
C ARG A 162 10.98 -2.23 -14.77
N ASN A 163 10.69 -3.52 -14.97
CA ASN A 163 10.29 -4.06 -16.28
C ASN A 163 8.90 -3.57 -16.73
N VAL A 164 8.07 -3.13 -15.78
CA VAL A 164 6.73 -2.61 -16.03
C VAL A 164 6.63 -1.08 -15.84
N GLU A 165 7.79 -0.44 -15.69
CA GLU A 165 7.96 1.00 -15.45
C GLU A 165 7.13 1.51 -14.25
N MET A 166 6.99 0.68 -13.22
CA MET A 166 6.18 1.04 -12.05
C MET A 166 6.87 2.07 -11.16
N LEU A 167 8.20 2.00 -11.08
CA LEU A 167 9.01 2.84 -10.23
C LEU A 167 10.33 3.13 -10.94
N LYS A 168 10.79 4.38 -10.85
CA LYS A 168 12.09 4.86 -11.29
C LYS A 168 12.88 5.26 -10.06
N LEU A 169 14.12 4.81 -9.93
CA LEU A 169 15.00 5.25 -8.86
C LEU A 169 15.98 6.28 -9.41
N LYS A 170 16.03 7.45 -8.79
CA LYS A 170 17.02 8.48 -9.06
C LYS A 170 18.05 8.46 -7.93
N TRP A 171 19.24 8.00 -8.27
CA TRP A 171 20.37 7.93 -7.36
C TRP A 171 21.12 9.27 -7.36
N SER A 172 21.54 9.71 -6.18
CA SER A 172 22.29 10.95 -5.97
C SER A 172 23.19 10.82 -4.74
N GLU A 173 24.15 11.73 -4.56
CA GLU A 173 25.21 11.56 -3.56
C GLU A 173 25.42 12.81 -2.72
N GLY A 174 25.63 12.59 -1.43
CA GLY A 174 25.95 13.64 -0.46
C GLY A 174 24.74 14.45 0.04
N LEU A 175 25.02 15.21 1.09
CA LEU A 175 24.00 15.94 1.84
C LEU A 175 23.32 17.06 1.04
N GLU A 176 24.03 17.69 0.10
CA GLU A 176 23.46 18.78 -0.71
C GLU A 176 22.43 18.27 -1.74
N ASP A 177 22.68 17.11 -2.36
CA ASP A 177 21.70 16.46 -3.23
C ASP A 177 20.47 16.01 -2.43
N TRP A 178 20.69 15.47 -1.23
CA TRP A 178 19.61 15.11 -0.32
C TRP A 178 18.72 16.31 0.02
N LYS A 179 19.32 17.45 0.40
CA LYS A 179 18.57 18.68 0.71
C LYS A 179 17.75 19.15 -0.48
N ARG A 180 18.36 19.20 -1.68
CA ARG A 180 17.67 19.62 -2.90
C ARG A 180 16.48 18.71 -3.22
N GLY A 181 16.67 17.40 -3.15
CA GLY A 181 15.57 16.50 -3.42
C GLY A 181 14.48 16.49 -2.34
N TRP A 182 14.84 16.78 -1.09
CA TRP A 182 13.85 17.04 -0.04
C TRP A 182 13.01 18.28 -0.34
N GLU A 183 13.63 19.40 -0.77
CA GLU A 183 12.91 20.59 -1.22
C GLU A 183 12.00 20.30 -2.42
N MET A 184 12.48 19.54 -3.40
CA MET A 184 11.67 19.11 -4.55
C MET A 184 10.45 18.29 -4.11
N LEU A 185 10.60 17.38 -3.15
CA LEU A 185 9.48 16.63 -2.56
C LEU A 185 8.48 17.58 -1.89
N CYS A 186 8.95 18.54 -1.10
CA CYS A 186 8.09 19.53 -0.44
C CYS A 186 7.34 20.44 -1.42
N ARG A 187 7.83 20.61 -2.65
CA ARG A 187 7.20 21.39 -3.73
C ARG A 187 6.38 20.54 -4.71
N ASP A 188 6.17 19.25 -4.41
CA ASP A 188 5.48 18.29 -5.30
C ASP A 188 6.12 18.17 -6.71
N GLU A 189 7.42 18.44 -6.82
CA GLU A 189 8.16 18.38 -8.10
C GLU A 189 8.63 16.96 -8.44
N VAL A 190 8.47 16.01 -7.52
CA VAL A 190 8.88 14.61 -7.69
C VAL A 190 7.66 13.79 -8.09
N GLY A 191 7.74 13.18 -9.26
CA GLY A 191 6.67 12.32 -9.77
C GLY A 191 6.35 11.17 -8.81
N ALA A 192 5.08 10.77 -8.76
CA ALA A 192 4.64 9.65 -7.93
C ALA A 192 5.27 8.30 -8.34
N ASP A 193 5.89 8.21 -9.51
CA ASP A 193 6.65 7.06 -10.01
C ASP A 193 8.15 7.15 -9.70
N VAL A 194 8.64 8.21 -9.04
CA VAL A 194 10.07 8.41 -8.77
C VAL A 194 10.38 8.19 -7.28
N GLY A 195 11.36 7.33 -7.00
CA GLY A 195 12.02 7.21 -5.70
C GLY A 195 13.38 7.89 -5.75
N LEU A 196 13.65 8.79 -4.80
CA LEU A 196 14.95 9.42 -4.64
C LEU A 196 15.79 8.58 -3.68
N VAL A 197 17.01 8.22 -4.08
CA VAL A 197 17.92 7.40 -3.28
C VAL A 197 19.24 8.13 -3.13
N TYR A 198 19.73 8.22 -1.90
CA TYR A 198 20.95 8.96 -1.58
C TYR A 198 21.96 8.05 -0.90
N SER A 199 23.20 8.13 -1.34
CA SER A 199 24.35 7.73 -0.52
C SER A 199 24.85 8.97 0.19
N VAL A 200 24.78 8.99 1.53
CA VAL A 200 25.22 10.09 2.39
C VAL A 200 26.36 9.62 3.26
#